data_AF-A0A2M8ETQ4-F1
#
_entry.id   AF-A0A2M8ETQ4-F1
#
_cell.length_a   1.000
_cell.length_b   1.000
_cell.length_c   1.000
_cell.angle_alpha   90.00
_cell.angle_beta   90.00
_cell.angle_gamma   90.00
#
_symmetry.space_group_name_H-M   'P 1'
#
loop_
_entity.id
_entity.type
_entity.pdbx_description
1 polymer ?
#
loop_
_entity_poly.entity_id
_entity_poly.type
_entity_poly.pdbx_seq_one_letter_code
_entity_poly.pdbx_strand_id
1 'polypeptide(L)'
;WRERGKFVGATYDITPCPYTQKELTVLGQQGKRVGYLPFGLETQQNRKILGKMFPKMGGYSVKESNLVTNNENPSGWFDYETGIDAPYLNTTEKQLTERVAGEGRKLLNLNQYIIASQDSNSLTGQYLDEKTLARLGSRNGGRVVHACFDRDGVLGVDWPPLGPDDHCRGLGGRSSGVK
;
A
#
# COMPACT_ATOMS: atom_id res chain seq x y z
N TRP A 1 -15.80 3.46 2.46
CA TRP A 1 -15.60 2.97 3.84
C TRP A 1 -16.85 2.46 4.54
N ARG A 2 -18.00 3.15 4.49
CA ARG A 2 -19.25 2.67 5.12
C ARG A 2 -19.61 1.23 4.74
N GLU A 3 -19.54 0.89 3.45
CA GLU A 3 -19.82 -0.47 2.95
C GLU A 3 -18.77 -1.49 3.40
N ARG A 4 -17.49 -1.14 3.29
CA ARG A 4 -16.36 -1.97 3.79
C ARG A 4 -16.51 -2.31 5.27
N GLY A 5 -16.89 -1.33 6.08
CA GLY A 5 -17.15 -1.51 7.51
C GLY A 5 -18.30 -2.48 7.76
N LYS A 6 -19.45 -2.32 7.08
CA LYS A 6 -20.59 -3.23 7.20
C LYS A 6 -20.21 -4.69 6.94
N PHE A 7 -19.34 -4.94 5.96
CA PHE A 7 -18.90 -6.30 5.61
C PHE A 7 -18.20 -7.02 6.76
N VAL A 8 -17.53 -6.28 7.65
CA VAL A 8 -16.81 -6.84 8.82
C VAL A 8 -17.47 -6.49 10.15
N GLY A 9 -18.72 -6.00 10.13
CA GLY A 9 -19.42 -5.59 11.34
C GLY A 9 -18.77 -4.42 12.09
N ALA A 10 -18.05 -3.55 11.37
CA ALA A 10 -17.35 -2.39 11.94
C ALA A 10 -17.88 -1.07 11.39
N THR A 11 -17.74 0.00 12.17
CA THR A 11 -17.96 1.38 11.71
C THR A 11 -16.65 2.13 11.78
N TYR A 12 -16.29 2.81 10.69
CA TYR A 12 -15.09 3.63 10.61
C TYR A 12 -15.47 5.09 10.48
N ASP A 13 -14.97 5.91 11.39
CA ASP A 13 -15.07 7.35 11.27
C ASP A 13 -14.03 7.87 10.28
N ILE A 14 -14.51 8.69 9.33
CA ILE A 14 -13.70 9.24 8.25
C ILE A 14 -13.54 10.71 8.53
N THR A 15 -12.33 11.12 8.91
CA THR A 15 -12.06 12.53 9.14
C THR A 15 -12.24 13.34 7.85
N PRO A 16 -12.57 14.64 7.94
CA PRO A 16 -12.66 15.49 6.76
C PRO A 16 -11.38 15.43 5.92
N CYS A 17 -11.51 15.36 4.60
CA CYS A 17 -10.36 15.34 3.70
C CYS A 17 -9.58 16.67 3.81
N PRO A 18 -8.28 16.65 4.14
CA PRO A 18 -7.47 17.86 4.28
C PRO A 18 -6.99 18.43 2.94
N TYR A 19 -7.29 17.73 1.83
CA TYR A 19 -6.93 18.15 0.49
C TYR A 19 -8.02 19.03 -0.10
N THR A 20 -7.64 20.22 -0.54
CA THR A 20 -8.50 21.11 -1.32
C THR A 20 -8.69 20.58 -2.73
N GLN A 21 -9.74 21.05 -3.42
CA GLN A 21 -9.98 20.68 -4.82
C GLN A 21 -8.80 21.01 -5.75
N LYS A 22 -8.09 22.11 -5.48
CA LYS A 22 -6.89 22.51 -6.24
C LYS A 22 -5.76 21.50 -6.04
N GLU A 23 -5.51 21.07 -4.80
CA GLU A 23 -4.49 20.06 -4.50
C GLU A 23 -4.84 18.71 -5.12
N LEU A 24 -6.11 18.29 -5.05
CA LEU A 24 -6.57 17.05 -5.69
C LEU A 24 -6.36 17.08 -7.21
N THR A 25 -6.58 18.24 -7.83
CA THR A 25 -6.34 18.43 -9.27
C THR A 25 -4.85 18.32 -9.60
N VAL A 26 -3.98 18.94 -8.81
CA VAL A 26 -2.52 18.87 -8.98
C VAL A 26 -2.02 17.43 -8.78
N LEU A 27 -2.50 16.71 -7.76
CA LEU A 27 -2.16 15.30 -7.55
C LEU A 27 -2.58 14.45 -8.75
N GLY A 28 -3.79 14.65 -9.26
CA GLY A 28 -4.27 13.94 -10.45
C GLY A 28 -3.37 14.15 -11.68
N GLN A 29 -2.92 15.39 -11.91
CA GLN A 29 -1.97 15.71 -12.99
C GLN A 29 -0.60 15.04 -12.81
N GLN A 30 -0.21 14.73 -11.57
CA GLN A 30 1.02 14.02 -11.23
C GLN A 30 0.86 12.49 -11.25
N GLY A 31 -0.30 11.96 -11.64
CA GLY A 31 -0.58 10.53 -11.58
C GLY A 31 -0.67 10.00 -10.14
N LYS A 32 -1.21 10.83 -9.23
CA LYS A 32 -1.44 10.49 -7.82
C LYS A 32 -2.92 10.62 -7.46
N ARG A 33 -3.32 9.89 -6.42
CA ARG A 33 -4.67 9.95 -5.84
C ARG A 33 -4.59 9.89 -4.33
N VAL A 34 -5.63 10.38 -3.67
CA VAL A 34 -5.78 10.31 -2.22
C VAL A 34 -6.56 9.04 -1.82
N GLY A 35 -6.04 8.31 -0.84
CA GLY A 35 -6.68 7.21 -0.13
C GLY A 35 -6.86 7.55 1.35
N TYR A 36 -7.62 6.72 2.07
CA TYR A 36 -7.83 6.86 3.51
C TYR A 36 -7.67 5.53 4.22
N LEU A 37 -6.81 5.46 5.23
CA LEU A 37 -6.66 4.30 6.12
C LEU A 37 -7.27 4.62 7.49
N PRO A 38 -8.43 4.04 7.85
CA PRO A 38 -9.07 4.32 9.12
C PRO A 38 -8.20 4.01 10.34
N PHE A 39 -8.43 4.80 11.41
CA PHE A 39 -7.94 4.47 12.74
C PHE A 39 -8.42 3.09 13.18
N GLY A 40 -7.52 2.34 13.81
CA GLY A 40 -7.72 0.94 14.16
C GLY A 40 -7.41 -0.04 13.03
N LEU A 41 -6.93 0.40 11.86
CA LEU A 41 -6.50 -0.47 10.76
C LEU A 41 -5.03 -0.27 10.37
N GLU A 42 -4.30 0.60 11.05
CA GLU A 42 -2.93 0.99 10.72
C GLU A 42 -1.87 -0.05 11.12
N THR A 43 -2.18 -0.93 12.07
CA THR A 43 -1.21 -1.86 12.64
C THR A 43 -1.24 -3.24 11.99
N GLN A 44 -0.16 -4.00 12.15
CA GLN A 44 -0.08 -5.43 11.83
C GLN A 44 -1.16 -6.26 12.53
N GLN A 45 -1.44 -5.98 13.80
CA GLN A 45 -2.42 -6.71 14.61
C GLN A 45 -3.83 -6.62 14.02
N ASN A 46 -4.17 -5.46 13.48
CA ASN A 46 -5.49 -5.20 12.91
C ASN A 46 -5.56 -5.49 11.40
N ARG A 47 -4.44 -5.79 10.73
CA ARG A 47 -4.42 -6.10 9.28
C ARG A 47 -5.31 -7.29 8.91
N LYS A 48 -5.54 -8.22 9.84
CA LYS A 48 -6.51 -9.33 9.66
C LYS A 48 -7.92 -8.87 9.34
N ILE A 49 -8.31 -7.67 9.80
CA ILE A 49 -9.61 -7.09 9.48
C ILE A 49 -9.65 -6.71 7.98
N LEU A 50 -8.55 -6.23 7.41
CA LEU A 50 -8.45 -6.02 5.96
C LEU A 50 -8.58 -7.35 5.20
N GLY A 51 -7.98 -8.44 5.71
CA GLY A 51 -8.16 -9.79 5.18
C GLY A 51 -9.62 -10.24 5.17
N LYS A 52 -10.38 -9.91 6.23
CA LYS A 52 -11.82 -10.16 6.28
C LYS A 52 -12.61 -9.25 5.33
N MET A 53 -12.23 -7.98 5.17
CA MET A 53 -12.88 -7.06 4.22
C MET A 53 -12.68 -7.47 2.77
N PHE A 54 -11.50 -7.98 2.42
CA PHE A 54 -11.14 -8.37 1.06
C PHE A 54 -10.69 -9.84 1.04
N PRO A 55 -11.64 -10.79 1.11
CA PRO A 55 -11.33 -12.21 1.32
C PRO A 55 -10.49 -12.84 0.21
N LYS A 56 -10.55 -12.29 -1.02
CA LYS A 56 -9.74 -12.76 -2.16
C LYS A 56 -8.24 -12.61 -1.93
N MET A 57 -7.79 -11.71 -1.04
CA MET A 57 -6.36 -11.50 -0.78
C MET A 57 -5.65 -12.78 -0.39
N GLY A 58 -6.27 -13.64 0.42
CA GLY A 58 -5.81 -15.01 0.75
C GLY A 58 -4.44 -15.18 1.43
N GLY A 59 -3.58 -14.16 1.38
CA GLY A 59 -2.18 -14.21 1.79
C GLY A 59 -1.97 -14.34 3.30
N TYR A 60 -0.83 -14.91 3.69
CA TYR A 60 -0.49 -15.09 5.11
C TYR A 60 -0.38 -13.74 5.85
N SER A 61 0.02 -12.68 5.14
CA SER A 61 0.26 -11.34 5.70
C SER A 61 -1.01 -10.68 6.24
N VAL A 62 -2.19 -11.15 5.84
CA VAL A 62 -3.51 -10.65 6.27
C VAL A 62 -4.26 -11.64 7.16
N LYS A 63 -3.57 -12.66 7.69
CA LYS A 63 -4.12 -13.61 8.68
C LYS A 63 -3.72 -13.22 10.10
N GLU A 64 -4.34 -13.88 11.07
CA GLU A 64 -3.96 -13.74 12.48
C GLU A 64 -2.50 -14.14 12.68
N SER A 65 -1.82 -13.49 13.62
CA SER A 65 -0.42 -13.79 13.97
C SER A 65 0.57 -13.75 12.80
N ASN A 66 0.25 -13.03 11.71
CA ASN A 66 1.20 -12.75 10.64
C ASN A 66 2.44 -12.04 11.22
N LEU A 67 3.63 -12.24 10.64
CA LEU A 67 4.89 -11.69 11.15
C LEU A 67 5.30 -10.36 10.47
N VAL A 68 4.50 -9.87 9.52
CA VAL A 68 4.85 -8.69 8.73
C VAL A 68 4.54 -7.41 9.51
N THR A 69 5.56 -6.73 10.00
CA THR A 69 5.45 -5.45 10.73
C THR A 69 5.44 -4.26 9.76
N ASN A 70 4.95 -3.10 10.20
CA ASN A 70 5.14 -1.84 9.48
C ASN A 70 6.25 -1.04 10.17
N ASN A 71 7.06 -0.31 9.40
CA ASN A 71 8.06 0.61 9.97
C ASN A 71 7.36 1.74 10.75
N GLU A 72 6.24 2.24 10.20
CA GLU A 72 5.35 3.22 10.81
C GLU A 72 3.89 2.81 10.58
N ASN A 73 3.01 3.25 11.46
CA ASN A 73 1.57 2.96 11.40
C ASN A 73 0.74 4.25 11.23
N PRO A 74 0.92 5.04 10.15
CA PRO A 74 0.05 6.18 9.90
C PRO A 74 -1.38 5.71 9.61
N SER A 75 -2.35 6.41 10.19
CA SER A 75 -3.76 6.39 9.81
C SER A 75 -4.14 7.73 9.18
N GLY A 76 -5.35 7.80 8.61
CA GLY A 76 -5.89 9.01 8.01
C GLY A 76 -5.68 9.08 6.50
N TRP A 77 -5.68 10.30 5.98
CA TRP A 77 -5.58 10.59 4.56
C TRP A 77 -4.12 10.55 4.09
N PHE A 78 -3.89 9.92 2.95
CA PHE A 78 -2.57 9.85 2.32
C PHE A 78 -2.73 9.90 0.79
N ASP A 79 -1.74 10.41 0.09
CA ASP A 79 -1.69 10.30 -1.37
C ASP A 79 -0.82 9.09 -1.79
N TYR A 80 -1.05 8.54 -2.99
CA TYR A 80 -0.29 7.43 -3.56
C TYR A 80 -0.24 7.52 -5.10
N GLU A 81 0.77 6.91 -5.71
CA GLU A 81 0.91 6.84 -7.17
C GLU A 81 -0.11 5.88 -7.79
N THR A 82 -0.81 6.29 -8.86
CA THR A 82 -1.90 5.52 -9.49
C THR A 82 -1.48 4.66 -10.66
N GLY A 83 -0.21 4.74 -11.11
CA GLY A 83 0.31 3.86 -12.16
C GLY A 83 0.19 2.40 -11.74
N ILE A 84 -0.24 1.53 -12.65
CA ILE A 84 -0.42 0.09 -12.36
C ILE A 84 0.92 -0.56 -12.05
N ASP A 85 1.95 -0.30 -12.84
CA ASP A 85 3.30 -0.77 -12.53
C ASP A 85 3.92 0.06 -11.40
N ALA A 86 4.74 -0.59 -10.57
CA ALA A 86 5.43 0.04 -9.45
C ALA A 86 6.29 1.20 -9.97
N PRO A 87 6.24 2.40 -9.38
CA PRO A 87 7.21 3.44 -9.69
C PRO A 87 8.59 3.07 -9.14
N TYR A 88 9.60 3.86 -9.51
CA TYR A 88 10.98 3.70 -9.04
C TYR A 88 11.56 2.30 -9.37
N LEU A 89 11.25 1.77 -10.55
CA LEU A 89 11.78 0.46 -10.98
C LEU A 89 13.31 0.45 -11.03
N ASN A 90 13.88 -0.74 -10.88
CA ASN A 90 15.30 -0.99 -11.00
C ASN A 90 16.16 -0.22 -9.99
N THR A 91 15.66 -0.08 -8.76
CA THR A 91 16.39 0.50 -7.62
C THR A 91 16.65 -0.56 -6.55
N THR A 92 17.81 -0.51 -5.88
CA THR A 92 18.03 -1.22 -4.62
C THR A 92 17.18 -0.62 -3.49
N GLU A 93 17.09 -1.28 -2.34
CA GLU A 93 16.38 -0.74 -1.16
C GLU A 93 16.90 0.65 -0.76
N LYS A 94 18.24 0.83 -0.78
CA LYS A 94 18.88 2.08 -0.42
C LYS A 94 18.53 3.20 -1.41
N GLN A 95 18.69 2.94 -2.71
CA GLN A 95 18.38 3.90 -3.76
C GLN A 95 16.91 4.32 -3.74
N LEU A 96 16.00 3.36 -3.54
CA LEU A 96 14.57 3.61 -3.40
C LEU A 96 14.28 4.53 -2.21
N THR A 97 14.84 4.20 -1.04
CA THR A 97 14.61 4.95 0.20
C THR A 97 15.12 6.38 0.08
N GLU A 98 16.35 6.56 -0.45
CA GLU A 98 16.95 7.88 -0.67
C GLU A 98 16.12 8.73 -1.65
N ARG A 99 15.65 8.11 -2.74
CA ARG A 99 14.83 8.81 -3.74
C ARG A 99 13.48 9.25 -3.19
N VAL A 100 12.77 8.34 -2.51
CA VAL A 100 11.46 8.65 -1.90
C VAL A 100 11.60 9.71 -0.81
N ALA A 101 12.65 9.64 0.01
CA ALA A 101 12.93 10.66 1.01
C ALA A 101 13.30 12.02 0.39
N GLY A 102 14.06 12.03 -0.71
CA GLY A 102 14.39 13.25 -1.47
C GLY A 102 13.17 13.95 -2.07
N GLU A 103 12.07 13.21 -2.29
CA GLU A 103 10.78 13.75 -2.70
C GLU A 103 9.89 14.19 -1.52
N GLY A 104 10.40 14.09 -0.28
CA GLY A 104 9.65 14.41 0.94
C GLY A 104 8.56 13.40 1.29
N ARG A 105 8.68 12.16 0.80
CA ARG A 105 7.68 11.10 0.92
C ARG A 105 8.21 9.95 1.77
N LYS A 106 7.33 9.01 2.09
CA LYS A 106 7.69 7.74 2.75
C LYS A 106 7.13 6.58 1.96
N LEU A 107 7.77 5.41 2.02
CA LEU A 107 7.21 4.20 1.42
C LEU A 107 5.85 3.88 2.06
N LEU A 108 4.88 3.46 1.25
CA LEU A 108 3.60 2.95 1.74
C LEU A 108 3.86 1.78 2.68
N ASN A 109 3.22 1.75 3.84
CA ASN A 109 3.17 0.49 4.59
C ASN A 109 2.20 -0.49 3.90
N LEU A 110 2.27 -1.78 4.29
CA LEU A 110 1.43 -2.83 3.69
C LEU A 110 -0.07 -2.56 3.83
N ASN A 111 -0.51 -1.90 4.91
CA ASN A 111 -1.92 -1.61 5.14
C ASN A 111 -2.42 -0.52 4.19
N GLN A 112 -1.65 0.55 4.00
CA GLN A 112 -1.96 1.60 3.02
C GLN A 112 -1.90 1.04 1.59
N TYR A 113 -0.91 0.20 1.29
CA TYR A 113 -0.80 -0.48 0.00
C TYR A 113 -2.03 -1.32 -0.33
N ILE A 114 -2.51 -2.14 0.62
CA ILE A 114 -3.74 -2.92 0.44
C ILE A 114 -4.91 -2.01 0.08
N ILE A 115 -5.10 -0.89 0.80
CA ILE A 115 -6.20 0.03 0.50
C ILE A 115 -6.03 0.69 -0.87
N ALA A 116 -4.83 1.17 -1.19
CA ALA A 116 -4.54 1.79 -2.48
C ALA A 116 -4.81 0.81 -3.65
N SER A 117 -4.41 -0.45 -3.52
CA SER A 117 -4.64 -1.48 -4.54
C SER A 117 -6.12 -1.84 -4.68
N GLN A 118 -6.86 -1.95 -3.57
CA GLN A 118 -8.30 -2.22 -3.61
C GLN A 118 -9.07 -1.04 -4.22
N ASP A 119 -8.68 0.20 -3.88
CA ASP A 119 -9.24 1.42 -4.48
C ASP A 119 -8.92 1.50 -5.98
N SER A 120 -7.69 1.17 -6.39
CA SER A 120 -7.30 1.09 -7.80
C SER A 120 -8.20 0.13 -8.57
N ASN A 121 -8.41 -1.08 -8.04
CA ASN A 121 -9.24 -2.08 -8.70
C ASN A 121 -10.71 -1.64 -8.78
N SER A 122 -11.28 -1.10 -7.69
CA SER A 122 -12.64 -0.54 -7.72
C SER A 122 -12.83 0.56 -8.76
N LEU A 123 -11.80 1.34 -9.06
CA LEU A 123 -11.88 2.52 -9.93
C LEU A 123 -11.46 2.26 -11.37
N THR A 124 -10.58 1.29 -11.60
CA THR A 124 -9.93 1.06 -12.91
C THR A 124 -10.08 -0.36 -13.42
N GLY A 125 -10.56 -1.28 -12.58
CA GLY A 125 -10.59 -2.72 -12.88
C GLY A 125 -9.24 -3.42 -12.79
N GLN A 126 -8.20 -2.74 -12.27
CA GLN A 126 -6.86 -3.30 -12.10
C GLN A 126 -6.31 -3.00 -10.71
N TYR A 127 -5.70 -4.01 -10.10
CA TYR A 127 -4.92 -3.83 -8.89
C TYR A 127 -3.57 -3.17 -9.20
N LEU A 128 -2.97 -2.55 -8.19
CA LEU A 128 -1.61 -2.07 -8.32
C LEU A 128 -0.64 -3.25 -8.33
N ASP A 129 0.39 -3.13 -9.17
CA ASP A 129 1.51 -4.05 -9.31
C ASP A 129 1.14 -5.45 -9.82
N GLU A 130 0.16 -5.57 -10.71
CA GLU A 130 -0.19 -6.86 -11.35
C GLU A 130 0.96 -7.51 -12.14
N LYS A 131 1.94 -6.70 -12.57
CA LYS A 131 3.09 -7.14 -13.38
C LYS A 131 4.44 -6.82 -12.76
N THR A 132 4.45 -6.19 -11.60
CA THR A 132 5.65 -5.70 -10.91
C THR A 132 5.58 -6.05 -9.42
N LEU A 133 6.66 -5.77 -8.69
CA LEU A 133 6.73 -5.91 -7.26
C LEU A 133 7.05 -4.53 -6.66
N ALA A 134 6.28 -4.12 -5.66
CA ALA A 134 6.52 -2.88 -4.94
C ALA A 134 7.13 -3.17 -3.57
N ARG A 135 8.32 -2.63 -3.31
CA ARG A 135 8.88 -2.53 -1.96
C ARG A 135 8.07 -1.54 -1.13
N LEU A 136 7.83 -1.92 0.13
CA LEU A 136 6.95 -1.20 1.05
C LEU A 136 7.67 -0.83 2.35
N GLY A 137 7.15 0.15 3.07
CA GLY A 137 7.56 0.54 4.43
C GLY A 137 7.16 -0.48 5.49
N SER A 138 7.32 -1.77 5.21
CA SER A 138 6.97 -2.91 6.06
C SER A 138 8.09 -3.94 6.05
N ARG A 139 8.16 -4.79 7.09
CA ARG A 139 9.24 -5.76 7.25
C ARG A 139 8.75 -7.15 7.63
N ASN A 140 9.51 -8.15 7.22
CA ASN A 140 9.35 -9.54 7.66
C ASN A 140 10.72 -10.13 7.97
N GLY A 141 10.91 -10.62 9.21
CA GLY A 141 12.23 -11.09 9.67
C GLY A 141 13.33 -10.04 9.50
N GLY A 142 13.00 -8.74 9.66
CA GLY A 142 13.92 -7.61 9.51
C GLY A 142 14.14 -7.12 8.07
N ARG A 143 13.74 -7.87 7.05
CA ARG A 143 13.89 -7.49 5.63
C ARG A 143 12.72 -6.64 5.16
N VAL A 144 12.97 -5.71 4.24
CA VAL A 144 11.90 -4.92 3.59
C VAL A 144 11.03 -5.86 2.79
N VAL A 145 9.71 -5.77 3.01
CA VAL A 145 8.78 -6.57 2.22
C VAL A 145 8.57 -5.96 0.85
N HIS A 146 8.24 -6.82 -0.08
CA HIS A 146 7.77 -6.46 -1.39
C HIS A 146 6.46 -7.20 -1.65
N ALA A 147 5.56 -6.54 -2.35
CA ALA A 147 4.21 -7.02 -2.55
C ALA A 147 3.73 -6.79 -3.98
N CYS A 148 2.75 -7.59 -4.36
CA CYS A 148 1.96 -7.41 -5.56
C CYS A 148 0.54 -7.91 -5.30
N PHE A 149 -0.37 -7.53 -6.18
CA PHE A 149 -1.63 -8.23 -6.36
C PHE A 149 -1.60 -8.97 -7.69
N ASP A 150 -2.21 -10.15 -7.77
CA ASP A 150 -2.58 -10.68 -9.07
C ASP A 150 -3.92 -10.12 -9.55
N ARG A 151 -4.25 -10.38 -10.82
CA ARG A 151 -5.52 -9.97 -11.45
C ARG A 151 -6.77 -10.53 -10.75
N ASP A 152 -6.62 -11.63 -10.01
CA ASP A 152 -7.71 -12.31 -9.30
C ASP A 152 -7.91 -11.73 -7.89
N GLY A 153 -7.02 -10.83 -7.46
CA GLY A 153 -7.07 -10.11 -6.20
C GLY A 153 -6.32 -10.79 -5.05
N VAL A 154 -5.45 -11.76 -5.35
CA VAL A 154 -4.58 -12.42 -4.38
C VAL A 154 -3.40 -11.50 -4.06
N LEU A 155 -3.14 -11.31 -2.77
CA LEU A 155 -2.01 -10.52 -2.28
C LEU A 155 -0.76 -11.40 -2.12
N GLY A 156 0.25 -11.14 -2.94
CA GLY A 156 1.59 -11.69 -2.76
C GLY A 156 2.43 -10.79 -1.83
N VAL A 157 3.12 -11.39 -0.86
CA VAL A 157 4.11 -10.71 0.01
C VAL A 157 5.31 -11.61 0.20
N ASP A 158 6.52 -11.07 0.01
CA ASP A 158 7.80 -11.76 0.19
C ASP A 158 8.05 -12.95 -0.74
N TRP A 159 7.56 -12.88 -1.97
CA TRP A 159 7.83 -13.88 -2.98
C TRP A 159 8.07 -13.21 -4.34
N PRO A 160 9.24 -13.41 -4.99
CA PRO A 160 10.39 -14.25 -4.59
C PRO A 160 11.20 -13.71 -3.40
N PRO A 161 12.10 -14.46 -2.74
CA PRO A 161 12.88 -13.91 -1.63
C PRO A 161 13.94 -12.90 -2.12
N LEU A 162 13.62 -11.60 -2.03
CA LEU A 162 14.50 -10.51 -2.43
C LEU A 162 15.28 -9.94 -1.24
N GLY A 163 16.56 -9.63 -1.47
CA GLY A 163 17.45 -8.93 -0.56
C GLY A 163 17.59 -7.43 -0.88
N PRO A 164 18.38 -6.71 -0.07
CA PRO A 164 18.51 -5.26 -0.19
C PRO A 164 19.11 -4.75 -1.50
N ASP A 165 20.05 -5.51 -2.06
CA ASP A 165 20.76 -5.15 -3.29
C ASP A 165 20.05 -5.65 -4.56
N ASP A 166 19.01 -6.48 -4.42
CA ASP A 166 18.26 -6.97 -5.58
C ASP A 166 17.54 -5.82 -6.28
N HIS A 167 17.65 -5.78 -7.60
CA HIS A 167 16.97 -4.79 -8.43
C HIS A 167 16.77 -5.35 -9.82
N CYS A 168 15.63 -5.05 -10.43
CA CYS A 168 15.33 -5.42 -11.79
C CYS A 168 14.25 -4.52 -12.36
N ARG A 169 13.97 -4.67 -13.66
CA ARG A 169 12.92 -3.90 -14.36
C ARG A 169 11.51 -4.15 -13.82
N GLY A 170 11.28 -5.21 -13.04
CA GLY A 170 9.99 -5.53 -12.43
C GLY A 170 9.90 -5.21 -10.94
N LEU A 171 10.93 -4.60 -10.34
CA LEU A 171 10.99 -4.32 -8.91
C LEU A 171 11.19 -2.84 -8.65
N GLY A 172 10.23 -2.23 -7.98
CA GLY A 172 10.25 -0.82 -7.60
C GLY A 172 9.74 -0.62 -6.18
N GLY A 173 9.06 0.49 -5.94
CA GLY A 173 8.43 0.78 -4.66
C GLY A 173 7.25 1.72 -4.82
N ARG A 174 6.41 1.80 -3.78
CA ARG A 174 5.32 2.78 -3.75
C ARG A 174 5.43 3.66 -2.54
N SER A 175 5.03 4.91 -2.69
CA SER A 175 5.20 5.91 -1.65
C SER A 175 3.92 6.67 -1.37
N SER A 176 3.89 7.30 -0.20
CA SER A 176 2.84 8.20 0.21
C SER A 176 3.39 9.50 0.77
N GLY A 177 2.67 10.58 0.48
CA GLY A 177 2.63 11.75 1.34
C GLY A 177 1.49 11.62 2.34
N VAL A 178 1.77 11.99 3.58
CA VAL A 178 0.76 12.10 4.65
C VAL A 178 0.57 13.59 4.94
N LYS A 179 -0.69 14.01 5.11
CA LYS A 179 -1.06 15.39 5.43
C LYS A 179 -1.98 15.41 6.63
#